data_AF-X1IE08-F1
#
_entry.id   AF-X1IE08-F1
#
_cell.length_a   1.000
_cell.length_b   1.000
_cell.length_c   1.000
_cell.angle_alpha   90.00
_cell.angle_beta   90.00
_cell.angle_gamma   90.00
#
_symmetry.space_group_name_H-M   'P 1'
#
loop_
_entity.id
_entity.type
_entity.pdbx_description
1 polymer ?
#
loop_
_entity_poly.entity_id
_entity_poly.type
_entity_poly.pdbx_seq_one_letter_code
_entity_poly.pdbx_strand_id
1 'polypeptide(L)' 'ILDDLVSALAPRRMTVVGKFTPRGGMHSVVRAEHTA' A
#
# COMPACT_ATOMS: atom_id res chain seq x y z
N ILE A 1 -4.80 3.42 4.99
CA ILE A 1 -5.10 2.19 4.22
C ILE A 1 -4.36 0.99 4.79
N LEU A 2 -3.03 0.86 4.64
CA LEU A 2 -2.33 -0.32 5.17
C LEU A 2 -2.58 -0.48 6.67
N ASP A 3 -2.44 0.60 7.45
CA ASP A 3 -2.66 0.56 8.89
C ASP A 3 -4.10 0.15 9.27
N ASP A 4 -5.09 0.64 8.53
CA ASP A 4 -6.50 0.26 8.73
C ASP A 4 -6.73 -1.24 8.47
N LEU A 5 -6.11 -1.77 7.40
CA LEU A 5 -6.18 -3.19 7.07
C LEU A 5 -5.43 -4.06 8.10
N VAL A 6 -4.27 -3.60 8.57
CA VAL A 6 -3.50 -4.29 9.63
C VAL A 6 -4.30 -4.33 10.92
N SER A 7 -4.93 -3.22 11.30
CA SER A 7 -5.78 -3.13 12.48
C SER A 7 -7.00 -4.05 12.39
N ALA A 8 -7.64 -4.15 11.22
CA ALA A 8 -8.85 -4.95 11.03
C ALA A 8 -8.58 -6.46 10.92
N LEU A 9 -7.41 -6.87 10.41
CA LEU A 9 -7.14 -8.26 10.03
C LEU A 9 -6.01 -8.92 10.83
N ALA A 10 -5.21 -8.14 11.58
CA ALA A 10 -4.03 -8.61 12.29
C ALA A 10 -3.13 -9.58 11.47
N PRO A 11 -2.72 -9.21 10.25
CA PRO A 11 -1.97 -10.11 9.36
C PRO A 11 -0.52 -10.28 9.83
N ARG A 12 0.07 -11.46 9.62
CA ARG A 12 1.51 -11.69 9.82
C ARG A 12 2.38 -10.91 8.83
N ARG A 13 1.89 -10.77 7.59
CA ARG A 13 2.53 -9.98 6.54
C ARG A 13 1.47 -9.42 5.62
N MET A 14 1.65 -8.19 5.16
CA MET A 14 0.77 -7.56 4.18
C MET A 14 1.54 -6.57 3.31
N THR A 15 1.15 -6.47 2.04
CA THR A 15 1.68 -5.46 1.11
C THR A 15 0.51 -4.77 0.42
N VAL A 16 0.51 -3.45 0.40
CA VAL A 16 -0.43 -2.62 -0.37
C VAL A 16 0.33 -1.93 -1.49
N VAL A 17 -0.13 -2.09 -2.73
CA VAL A 17 0.46 -1.44 -3.92
C VAL A 17 -0.57 -0.50 -4.54
N GLY A 18 -0.29 0.80 -4.45
CA GLY A 18 -1.06 1.84 -5.13
C GLY A 18 -0.43 2.22 -6.46
N LYS A 19 -1.16 2.07 -7.56
CA LYS A 19 -0.76 2.56 -8.88
C LYS A 19 -1.56 3.82 -9.19
N PHE A 20 -0.88 4.96 -9.30
CA PHE A 20 -1.52 6.24 -9.53
C PHE A 20 -1.45 6.61 -11.00
N THR A 21 -2.54 7.19 -11.51
CA THR A 21 -2.60 7.67 -12.91
C THR A 21 -1.58 8.80 -13.13
N PRO A 22 -1.05 8.95 -14.36
CA PRO A 22 -0.02 9.94 -14.63
C PRO A 22 -0.48 11.39 -14.43
N ARG A 23 0.42 12.26 -13.95
CA ARG A 23 0.27 13.72 -13.93
C ARG A 23 1.56 14.36 -14.45
N GLY A 24 1.46 15.18 -15.50
CA GLY A 24 2.64 15.80 -16.13
C GLY A 24 3.58 14.78 -16.79
N GLY A 25 3.02 13.69 -17.34
CA GLY A 25 3.80 12.65 -18.04
C GLY A 25 4.51 11.64 -17.12
N MET A 26 4.47 11.83 -15.80
CA MET A 26 5.03 10.90 -14.82
C MET A 26 3.92 10.17 -14.07
N HIS A 27 4.15 8.91 -13.72
CA HIS A 27 3.28 8.13 -12.85
C HIS A 27 4.05 7.63 -11.63
N SER A 28 3.33 7.20 -10.61
CA SER A 28 3.93 6.69 -9.38
C SER A 28 3.30 5.36 -8.99
N VAL A 29 4.17 4.47 -8.51
CA VAL A 29 3.76 3.23 -7.85
C VAL A 29 4.26 3.31 -6.41
N VAL A 30 3.33 3.29 -5.46
CA VAL A 30 3.63 3.35 -4.03
C VAL A 30 3.43 1.97 -3.42
N ARG A 31 4.45 1.45 -2.74
CA ARG A 31 4.42 0.18 -2.02
C ARG A 31 4.52 0.46 -0.52
N ALA A 32 3.58 -0.09 0.24
CA ALA A 32 3.62 -0.11 1.70
C ALA A 32 3.60 -1.55 2.20
N GLU A 33 4.38 -1.85 3.24
CA GLU A 33 4.56 -3.21 3.76
C GLU A 33 4.43 -3.27 5.28
N HIS A 34 3.80 -4.33 5.77
CA HIS A 34 3.75 -4.71 7.18
C HIS A 34 4.31 -6.11 7.33
N THR A 35 5.19 -6.29 8.33
CA THR A 35 5.71 -7.59 8.78
C THR A 35 5.75 -7.55 10.31
N ALA A 36 5.14 -8.54 10.96
CA ALA A 36 5.07 -8.67 12.43
C ALA A 36 6.15 -9.60 12.99
#